data_AF-A0A397TQY0-F1
#
_entry.id   AF-A0A397TQY0-F1
#
_cell.length_a   1.000
_cell.length_b   1.000
_cell.length_c   1.000
_cell.angle_alpha   90.00
_cell.angle_beta   90.00
_cell.angle_gamma   90.00
#
_symmetry.space_group_name_H-M   'P 1'
#
loop_
_entity.id
_entity.type
_entity.pdbx_description
1 polymer ?
#
loop_
_entity_poly.entity_id
_entity_poly.type
_entity_poly.pdbx_seq_one_letter_code
_entity_poly.pdbx_strand_id
1 'polypeptide(L)'
;MGKTKNEKNRKVTSYFGSTKVRTKNQKETKPSIVTALKSVHESSKENKPVRRAPRNRSDTARRRRALVERVRAKGQKTLEETLQGMDLVKKKQKTMLSRAREIANSLSFIYISRNKTVMFVNEIATRIVESSVVPISEYEAIEYFELLTKIAPKWCQFSTNKNKNDLLTINTSMENWRDIVEEGVKGFR
;
A
#
# COMPACT_ATOMS: atom_id res chain seq x y z
N MET A 1 -0.17 55.75 -20.85
CA MET A 1 -0.41 56.13 -19.44
C MET A 1 -1.34 55.10 -18.82
N GLY A 2 -1.03 54.61 -17.62
CA GLY A 2 -1.88 53.63 -16.91
C GLY A 2 -1.07 52.59 -16.14
N LYS A 3 -0.35 53.02 -15.10
CA LYS A 3 0.29 52.14 -14.10
C LYS A 3 -0.62 52.05 -12.87
N THR A 4 -0.89 50.83 -12.40
CA THR A 4 -1.32 50.48 -11.03
C THR A 4 -0.74 49.07 -10.78
N LYS A 5 0.37 48.84 -10.08
CA LYS A 5 0.75 48.99 -8.65
C LYS A 5 -0.21 48.35 -7.63
N ASN A 6 0.43 47.46 -6.85
CA ASN A 6 0.17 47.00 -5.48
C ASN A 6 -0.76 45.78 -5.31
N GLU A 7 -0.27 44.61 -4.88
CA GLU A 7 0.42 44.24 -3.62
C GLU A 7 -0.57 43.57 -2.67
N LYS A 8 -0.33 42.28 -2.38
CA LYS A 8 -0.60 41.68 -1.07
C LYS A 8 0.11 40.34 -0.94
N ASN A 9 1.29 40.43 -0.34
CA ASN A 9 1.95 39.37 0.41
C ASN A 9 0.94 38.65 1.33
N ARG A 10 0.86 37.33 1.23
CA ARG A 10 0.39 36.50 2.35
C ARG A 10 1.50 35.53 2.72
N LYS A 11 2.25 35.94 3.74
CA LYS A 11 3.21 35.13 4.48
C LYS A 11 2.56 34.77 5.82
N VAL A 12 2.78 33.52 6.24
CA VAL A 12 2.67 32.96 7.59
C VAL A 12 1.24 32.66 8.11
N THR A 13 0.96 31.38 8.37
CA THR A 13 0.73 30.86 9.73
C THR A 13 1.08 29.38 9.80
N SER A 14 2.16 29.07 10.50
CA SER A 14 2.47 27.74 11.01
C SER A 14 1.62 27.48 12.25
N TYR A 15 0.77 26.46 12.22
CA TYR A 15 0.17 25.91 13.44
C TYR A 15 0.88 24.63 13.84
N PHE A 16 1.79 24.78 14.80
CA PHE A 16 2.20 23.71 15.70
C PHE A 16 0.97 23.29 16.52
N GLY A 17 0.54 22.03 16.35
CA GLY A 17 -0.46 21.38 17.17
C GLY A 17 0.11 20.08 17.75
N SER A 18 1.06 20.23 18.66
CA SER A 18 1.63 19.11 19.43
C SER A 18 0.65 18.70 20.53
N THR A 19 0.00 17.54 20.39
CA THR A 19 -0.71 16.91 21.51
C THR A 19 0.06 15.69 21.97
N LYS A 20 0.80 15.89 23.07
CA LYS A 20 1.30 14.84 23.95
C LYS A 20 0.11 14.09 24.55
N VAL A 21 -0.03 12.80 24.26
CA VAL A 21 -0.75 11.89 25.17
C VAL A 21 0.25 10.93 25.79
N ARG A 22 0.36 11.15 27.09
CA ARG A 22 1.21 10.52 28.08
C ARG A 22 0.47 9.33 28.65
N THR A 23 1.05 8.14 28.58
CA THR A 23 0.74 7.08 29.54
C THR A 23 2.04 6.44 30.03
N LYS A 24 2.21 6.57 31.35
CA LYS A 24 3.33 6.12 32.16
C LYS A 24 3.44 4.60 32.09
N ASN A 25 4.65 4.08 31.99
CA ASN A 25 5.10 3.09 32.98
C ASN A 25 6.62 3.11 33.12
N GLN A 26 7.01 3.50 34.32
CA GLN A 26 8.36 3.47 34.86
C GLN A 26 8.82 2.02 34.98
N LYS A 27 10.05 1.74 34.55
CA LYS A 27 11.13 1.34 35.45
C LYS A 27 12.45 1.33 34.70
N GLU A 28 13.19 2.41 34.95
CA GLU A 28 14.65 2.46 34.99
C GLU A 28 15.16 1.24 35.81
N THR A 29 16.30 0.62 35.55
CA THR A 29 17.64 1.21 35.44
C THR A 29 18.61 0.17 34.85
N LYS A 30 19.48 0.61 33.93
CA LYS A 30 20.87 0.10 33.83
C LYS A 30 21.78 1.27 34.25
N PRO A 31 22.91 1.01 34.91
CA PRO A 31 24.20 1.16 34.19
C PRO A 31 25.16 0.01 34.55
N SER A 32 25.88 -0.60 33.60
CA SER A 32 27.12 -0.10 32.97
C SER A 32 28.25 0.22 33.96
N ILE A 33 29.04 -0.81 34.26
CA ILE A 33 30.52 -0.89 34.27
C ILE A 33 31.27 0.46 34.44
N VAL A 34 32.06 0.60 35.52
CA VAL A 34 33.53 0.80 35.57
C VAL A 34 33.96 1.24 37.00
N THR A 35 35.06 0.63 37.49
CA THR A 35 35.92 0.93 38.67
C THR A 35 35.48 0.49 40.08
N ALA A 36 36.17 -0.54 40.62
CA ALA A 36 37.12 -0.39 41.73
C ALA A 36 37.73 -1.76 42.12
N LEU A 37 39.05 -1.84 42.08
CA LEU A 37 39.88 -2.94 42.58
C LEU A 37 40.00 -2.91 44.11
N LYS A 38 40.31 -4.07 44.69
CA LYS A 38 40.62 -4.40 46.11
C LYS A 38 39.35 -4.62 46.96
N SER A 39 39.21 -5.68 47.75
CA SER A 39 40.23 -6.42 48.51
C SER A 39 39.87 -7.90 48.71
N VAL A 40 40.91 -8.71 48.83
CA VAL A 40 40.97 -10.05 49.39
C VAL A 40 40.24 -10.11 50.74
N HIS A 41 39.25 -10.99 50.88
CA HIS A 41 39.15 -11.82 52.07
C HIS A 41 38.44 -13.13 51.77
N GLU A 42 39.26 -14.16 51.78
CA GLU A 42 38.99 -15.57 51.99
C GLU A 42 37.91 -15.80 53.06
N SER A 43 36.81 -16.46 52.69
CA SER A 43 36.06 -17.30 53.62
C SER A 43 35.28 -18.39 52.86
N SER A 44 35.84 -19.59 52.99
CA SER A 44 35.23 -20.89 52.70
C SER A 44 33.78 -20.97 53.19
N LYS A 45 32.83 -21.16 52.27
CA LYS A 45 31.53 -21.81 52.51
C LYS A 45 31.09 -22.61 51.28
N GLU A 46 31.52 -23.87 51.26
CA GLU A 46 30.70 -25.05 50.92
C GLU A 46 29.66 -24.88 49.79
N ASN A 47 30.07 -25.21 48.55
CA ASN A 47 29.15 -25.39 47.42
C ASN A 47 28.27 -26.64 47.63
N LYS A 48 27.14 -26.50 48.32
CA LYS A 48 26.07 -27.50 48.23
C LYS A 48 25.35 -27.34 46.89
N PRO A 49 25.21 -28.40 46.07
CA PRO A 49 24.42 -28.31 44.86
C PRO A 49 22.97 -28.02 45.27
N VAL A 50 22.46 -26.85 44.89
CA VAL A 50 21.04 -26.52 44.99
C VAL A 50 20.28 -27.62 44.26
N ARG A 51 19.67 -28.54 45.01
CA ARG A 51 18.73 -29.53 44.49
C ARG A 51 17.64 -28.76 43.76
N ARG A 52 17.68 -28.77 42.42
CA ARG A 52 16.60 -28.24 41.59
C ARG A 52 15.36 -29.02 41.98
N ALA A 53 14.35 -28.31 42.50
CA ALA A 53 13.04 -28.88 42.77
C ALA A 53 12.57 -29.67 41.52
N PRO A 54 11.89 -30.81 41.70
CA PRO A 54 11.50 -31.66 40.58
C PRO A 54 10.68 -30.83 39.60
N ARG A 55 11.23 -30.61 38.39
CA ARG A 55 10.46 -30.05 37.28
C ARG A 55 9.33 -31.04 37.01
N ASN A 56 8.14 -30.74 37.51
CA ASN A 56 6.94 -31.51 37.20
C ASN A 56 6.82 -31.60 35.68
N ARG A 57 6.92 -32.83 35.15
CA ARG A 57 6.88 -33.12 33.71
C ARG A 57 5.63 -32.53 33.04
N SER A 58 4.56 -32.35 33.81
CA SER A 58 3.31 -31.69 33.43
C SER A 58 3.48 -30.22 33.01
N ASP A 59 4.35 -29.43 33.67
CA ASP A 59 4.55 -28.02 33.32
C ASP A 59 5.33 -27.87 32.00
N THR A 60 6.29 -28.77 31.75
CA THR A 60 7.02 -28.80 30.48
C THR A 60 6.12 -29.24 29.32
N ALA A 61 5.25 -30.25 29.55
CA ALA A 61 4.27 -30.69 28.58
C ALA A 61 3.22 -29.60 28.27
N ARG A 62 2.76 -28.88 29.30
CA ARG A 62 1.84 -27.73 29.14
C ARG A 62 2.45 -26.61 28.32
N ARG A 63 3.72 -26.25 28.59
CA ARG A 63 4.44 -25.23 27.80
C ARG A 63 4.64 -25.64 26.35
N ARG A 64 4.93 -26.91 26.08
CA ARG A 64 5.03 -27.44 24.71
C ARG A 64 3.68 -27.39 23.99
N ARG A 65 2.58 -27.80 24.63
CA ARG A 65 1.22 -27.70 24.06
C ARG A 65 0.82 -26.25 23.77
N ALA A 66 1.05 -25.32 24.71
CA ALA A 66 0.78 -23.90 24.52
C ALA A 66 1.65 -23.24 23.43
N LEU A 67 2.85 -23.78 23.16
CA LEU A 67 3.67 -23.34 22.03
C LEU A 67 3.10 -23.86 20.70
N VAL A 68 2.73 -25.14 20.64
CA VAL A 68 2.11 -25.75 19.45
C VAL A 68 0.78 -25.06 19.10
N GLU A 69 -0.06 -24.76 20.10
CA GLU A 69 -1.30 -24.01 19.88
C GLU A 69 -1.05 -22.60 19.37
N ARG A 70 -0.04 -21.89 19.91
CA ARG A 70 0.33 -20.56 19.40
C ARG A 70 0.88 -20.61 17.97
N VAL A 71 1.65 -21.64 17.62
CA VAL A 71 2.13 -21.84 16.25
C VAL A 71 0.96 -22.13 15.30
N ARG A 72 0.02 -22.99 15.70
CA ARG A 72 -1.18 -23.29 14.92
C ARG A 72 -2.07 -22.05 14.74
N ALA A 73 -2.31 -21.30 15.82
CA ALA A 73 -3.10 -20.07 15.79
C ALA A 73 -2.45 -18.99 14.92
N LYS A 74 -1.11 -18.85 14.96
CA LYS A 74 -0.40 -17.96 14.04
C LYS A 74 -0.54 -18.41 12.59
N GLY A 75 -0.36 -19.70 12.29
CA GLY A 75 -0.53 -20.23 10.93
C GLY A 75 -1.94 -20.01 10.38
N GLN A 76 -2.97 -20.20 11.20
CA GLN A 76 -4.36 -19.93 10.82
C GLN A 76 -4.62 -18.45 10.58
N LYS A 77 -4.09 -17.55 11.42
CA LYS A 77 -4.23 -16.10 11.23
C LYS A 77 -3.58 -15.63 9.93
N THR A 78 -2.39 -16.13 9.60
CA THR A 78 -1.75 -15.77 8.33
C THR A 78 -2.54 -16.30 7.13
N LEU A 79 -3.10 -17.50 7.23
CA LEU A 79 -3.94 -18.08 6.18
C LEU A 79 -5.22 -17.24 5.97
N GLU A 80 -5.91 -16.88 7.03
CA GLU A 80 -7.11 -16.03 6.98
C GLU A 80 -6.82 -14.64 6.40
N GLU A 81 -5.71 -14.01 6.79
CA GLU A 81 -5.26 -12.72 6.23
C GLU A 81 -4.97 -12.82 4.73
N THR A 82 -4.33 -13.92 4.28
CA THR A 82 -4.08 -14.15 2.84
C THR A 82 -5.37 -14.40 2.05
N LEU A 83 -6.31 -15.16 2.61
CA LEU A 83 -7.60 -15.43 1.97
C LEU A 83 -8.47 -14.17 1.90
N GLN A 84 -8.51 -13.37 2.98
CA GLN A 84 -9.18 -12.07 2.98
C GLN A 84 -8.55 -11.10 1.98
N GLY A 85 -7.21 -11.10 1.87
CA GLY A 85 -6.49 -10.33 0.85
C GLY A 85 -6.88 -10.73 -0.57
N MET A 86 -6.98 -12.04 -0.85
CA MET A 86 -7.39 -12.54 -2.17
C MET A 86 -8.84 -12.15 -2.51
N ASP A 87 -9.75 -12.19 -1.54
CA ASP A 87 -11.14 -11.80 -1.76
C ASP A 87 -11.30 -10.30 -2.01
N LEU A 88 -10.48 -9.47 -1.35
CA LEU A 88 -10.44 -8.03 -1.62
C LEU A 88 -9.93 -7.72 -3.02
N VAL A 89 -8.90 -8.44 -3.50
CA VAL A 89 -8.39 -8.29 -4.87
C VAL A 89 -9.43 -8.68 -5.90
N LYS A 90 -10.14 -9.80 -5.71
CA LYS A 90 -11.23 -10.23 -6.60
C LYS A 90 -12.38 -9.24 -6.62
N LYS A 91 -12.79 -8.73 -5.46
CA LYS A 91 -13.83 -7.69 -5.35
C LYS A 91 -13.39 -6.41 -6.09
N LYS A 92 -12.15 -5.96 -5.87
CA LYS A 92 -11.57 -4.80 -6.56
C LYS A 92 -11.56 -5.00 -8.07
N GLN A 93 -11.10 -6.14 -8.55
CA GLN A 93 -11.08 -6.45 -9.98
C GLN A 93 -12.49 -6.45 -10.58
N LYS A 94 -13.47 -7.03 -9.90
CA LYS A 94 -14.87 -7.01 -10.35
C LYS A 94 -15.43 -5.58 -10.42
N THR A 95 -15.14 -4.74 -9.42
CA THR A 95 -15.54 -3.33 -9.46
C THR A 95 -14.84 -2.57 -10.58
N MET A 96 -13.55 -2.83 -10.81
CA MET A 96 -12.81 -2.20 -11.90
C MET A 96 -13.36 -2.61 -13.26
N LEU A 97 -13.65 -3.90 -13.48
CA LEU A 97 -14.27 -4.38 -14.72
C LEU A 97 -15.63 -3.75 -14.97
N SER A 98 -16.43 -3.53 -13.93
CA SER A 98 -17.73 -2.86 -14.07
C SER A 98 -17.61 -1.40 -14.51
N ARG A 99 -16.54 -0.71 -14.10
CA ARG A 99 -16.27 0.70 -14.40
C ARG A 99 -15.36 0.90 -15.63
N ALA A 100 -14.72 -0.16 -16.12
CA ALA A 100 -13.77 -0.09 -17.22
C ALA A 100 -14.37 0.58 -18.47
N ARG A 101 -15.66 0.35 -18.75
CA ARG A 101 -16.38 1.00 -19.85
C ARG A 101 -16.45 2.52 -19.69
N GLU A 102 -16.75 3.00 -18.50
CA GLU A 102 -16.85 4.44 -18.21
C GLU A 102 -15.48 5.10 -18.38
N ILE A 103 -14.43 4.48 -17.83
CA ILE A 103 -13.06 4.97 -17.99
C ILE A 103 -12.65 4.97 -19.47
N ALA A 104 -13.01 3.92 -20.22
CA ALA A 104 -12.74 3.84 -21.64
C ALA A 104 -13.43 4.96 -22.45
N ASN A 105 -14.65 5.34 -22.08
CA ASN A 105 -15.35 6.50 -22.66
C ASN A 105 -14.64 7.82 -22.37
N SER A 106 -14.28 8.06 -21.11
CA SER A 106 -13.57 9.28 -20.72
C SER A 106 -12.21 9.37 -21.43
N LEU A 107 -11.52 8.24 -21.51
CA LEU A 107 -10.24 8.12 -22.17
C LEU A 107 -10.34 8.42 -23.67
N SER A 108 -11.30 7.82 -24.38
CA SER A 108 -11.52 8.12 -25.80
C SER A 108 -11.91 9.58 -26.03
N PHE A 109 -12.74 10.17 -25.16
CA PHE A 109 -13.07 11.59 -25.21
C PHE A 109 -11.82 12.50 -25.05
N ILE A 110 -10.92 12.18 -24.12
CA ILE A 110 -9.66 12.92 -23.92
C ILE A 110 -8.79 12.87 -25.19
N TYR A 111 -8.68 11.71 -25.84
CA TYR A 111 -7.86 11.57 -27.06
C TYR A 111 -8.47 12.29 -28.26
N ILE A 112 -9.80 12.18 -28.44
CA ILE A 112 -10.53 12.87 -29.52
C ILE A 112 -10.41 14.39 -29.34
N SER A 113 -10.64 14.91 -28.14
CA SER A 113 -10.60 16.35 -27.86
C SER A 113 -9.20 16.96 -28.05
N ARG A 114 -8.14 16.18 -27.84
CA ARG A 114 -6.75 16.64 -27.99
C ARG A 114 -6.16 16.38 -29.37
N ASN A 115 -6.85 15.63 -30.22
CA ASN A 115 -6.39 15.20 -31.54
C ASN A 115 -4.98 14.58 -31.51
N LYS A 116 -4.73 13.72 -30.51
CA LYS A 116 -3.46 12.99 -30.32
C LYS A 116 -3.76 11.51 -30.15
N THR A 117 -2.89 10.66 -30.69
CA THR A 117 -2.97 9.19 -30.57
C THR A 117 -2.06 8.61 -29.50
N VAL A 118 -1.10 9.41 -29.01
CA VAL A 118 -0.13 9.03 -27.96
C VAL A 118 -0.06 10.15 -26.93
N MET A 119 -0.13 9.79 -25.64
CA MET A 119 -0.08 10.74 -24.53
C MET A 119 0.64 10.15 -23.31
N PHE A 120 1.13 11.02 -22.42
CA PHE A 120 1.75 10.59 -21.17
C PHE A 120 0.70 10.05 -20.19
N VAL A 121 1.00 8.91 -19.56
CA VAL A 121 0.11 8.24 -18.61
C VAL A 121 -0.30 9.18 -17.47
N ASN A 122 0.66 9.90 -16.89
CA ASN A 122 0.39 10.85 -15.79
C ASN A 122 -0.59 11.96 -16.21
N GLU A 123 -0.40 12.51 -17.42
CA GLU A 123 -1.27 13.55 -17.93
C GLU A 123 -2.71 13.05 -18.12
N ILE A 124 -2.86 11.83 -18.63
CA ILE A 124 -4.19 11.21 -18.82
C ILE A 124 -4.81 10.88 -17.47
N ALA A 125 -4.03 10.34 -16.53
CA ALA A 125 -4.50 9.99 -15.19
C ALA A 125 -5.08 11.22 -14.49
N THR A 126 -4.34 12.35 -14.46
CA THR A 126 -4.84 13.60 -13.87
C THR A 126 -6.12 14.07 -14.56
N ARG A 127 -6.23 13.98 -15.90
CA ARG A 127 -7.46 14.36 -16.61
C ARG A 127 -8.65 13.46 -16.32
N ILE A 128 -8.43 12.15 -16.13
CA ILE A 128 -9.50 11.24 -15.75
C ILE A 128 -9.95 11.53 -14.32
N VAL A 129 -9.02 11.77 -13.41
CA VAL A 129 -9.35 12.15 -12.03
C VAL A 129 -10.15 13.46 -11.99
N GLU A 130 -9.79 14.45 -12.82
CA GLU A 130 -10.51 15.72 -12.95
C GLU A 130 -11.91 15.58 -13.58
N SER A 131 -12.09 14.64 -14.52
CA SER A 131 -13.33 14.50 -15.31
C SER A 131 -14.27 13.42 -14.81
N SER A 132 -13.82 12.54 -13.92
CA SER A 132 -14.62 11.43 -13.42
C SER A 132 -15.69 11.92 -12.45
N VAL A 133 -16.92 11.43 -12.65
CA VAL A 133 -18.05 11.65 -11.73
C VAL A 133 -17.78 10.96 -10.37
N VAL A 134 -17.06 9.83 -10.41
CA VAL A 134 -16.66 9.08 -9.22
C VAL A 134 -15.25 9.52 -8.83
N PRO A 135 -14.99 9.85 -7.55
CA PRO A 135 -13.64 10.15 -7.11
C PRO A 135 -12.76 8.91 -7.28
N ILE A 136 -11.77 9.02 -8.15
CA ILE A 136 -10.77 7.99 -8.46
C ILE A 136 -9.41 8.60 -8.14
N SER A 137 -8.48 7.79 -7.64
CA SER A 137 -7.10 8.25 -7.44
C SER A 137 -6.27 8.13 -8.73
N GLU A 138 -5.20 8.92 -8.87
CA GLU A 138 -4.32 8.81 -10.05
C GLU A 138 -3.73 7.40 -10.20
N TYR A 139 -3.35 6.77 -9.09
CA TYR A 139 -2.88 5.38 -9.08
C TYR A 139 -3.93 4.40 -9.59
N GLU A 140 -5.18 4.56 -9.16
CA GLU A 140 -6.29 3.72 -9.61
C GLU A 140 -6.58 3.94 -11.10
N ALA A 141 -6.48 5.17 -11.61
CA ALA A 141 -6.59 5.47 -13.04
C ALA A 141 -5.53 4.72 -13.88
N ILE A 142 -4.30 4.64 -13.38
CA ILE A 142 -3.23 3.86 -14.04
C ILE A 142 -3.56 2.37 -14.06
N GLU A 143 -4.05 1.82 -12.95
CA GLU A 143 -4.49 0.41 -12.91
C GLU A 143 -5.63 0.15 -13.92
N TYR A 144 -6.54 1.10 -14.15
CA TYR A 144 -7.53 0.99 -15.21
C TYR A 144 -6.90 0.97 -16.60
N PHE A 145 -5.87 1.76 -16.86
CA PHE A 145 -5.16 1.71 -18.16
C PHE A 145 -4.51 0.36 -18.40
N GLU A 146 -3.85 -0.20 -17.39
CA GLU A 146 -3.27 -1.54 -17.46
C GLU A 146 -4.34 -2.62 -17.64
N LEU A 147 -5.51 -2.45 -17.05
CA LEU A 147 -6.64 -3.35 -17.26
C LEU A 147 -7.15 -3.26 -18.70
N LEU A 148 -7.31 -2.05 -19.23
CA LEU A 148 -7.79 -1.82 -20.60
C LEU A 148 -6.83 -2.37 -21.65
N THR A 149 -5.52 -2.35 -21.41
CA THR A 149 -4.53 -2.93 -22.34
C THR A 149 -4.60 -4.46 -22.35
N LYS A 150 -4.99 -5.09 -21.24
CA LYS A 150 -5.23 -6.54 -21.16
C LYS A 150 -6.53 -6.94 -21.85
N ILE A 151 -7.58 -6.13 -21.71
CA ILE A 151 -8.91 -6.38 -22.27
C ILE A 151 -8.95 -6.12 -23.77
N ALA A 152 -8.39 -4.99 -24.21
CA ALA A 152 -8.49 -4.49 -25.58
C ALA A 152 -7.11 -4.03 -26.11
N PRO A 153 -6.14 -4.94 -26.29
CA PRO A 153 -4.77 -4.60 -26.69
C PRO A 153 -4.66 -3.99 -28.09
N LYS A 154 -5.64 -4.24 -28.97
CA LYS A 154 -5.71 -3.63 -30.30
C LYS A 154 -6.10 -2.14 -30.23
N TRP A 155 -6.82 -1.77 -29.18
CA TRP A 155 -7.34 -0.41 -28.97
C TRP A 155 -6.44 0.43 -28.09
N CYS A 156 -5.97 -0.15 -26.98
CA CYS A 156 -5.18 0.54 -25.97
C CYS A 156 -3.85 -0.18 -25.75
N GLN A 157 -2.74 0.54 -25.90
CA GLN A 157 -1.39 0.00 -25.75
C GLN A 157 -0.60 0.84 -24.74
N PHE A 158 0.08 0.14 -23.83
CA PHE A 158 0.93 0.74 -22.82
C PHE A 158 2.38 0.58 -23.24
N SER A 159 3.12 1.69 -23.33
CA SER A 159 4.54 1.69 -23.67
C SER A 159 5.33 2.23 -22.49
N THR A 160 6.10 1.35 -21.87
CA THR A 160 7.04 1.73 -20.80
C THR A 160 8.33 2.22 -21.42
N ASN A 161 8.68 3.49 -21.20
CA ASN A 161 9.96 4.03 -21.62
C ASN A 161 10.95 4.00 -20.44
N LYS A 162 12.22 3.65 -20.70
CA LYS A 162 13.30 3.64 -19.70
C LYS A 162 13.47 4.99 -18.99
N ASN A 163 12.98 6.06 -19.59
CA ASN A 163 13.07 7.44 -19.07
C ASN A 163 11.93 7.82 -18.11
N LYS A 164 11.23 6.86 -17.48
CA LYS A 164 10.12 7.08 -16.52
C LYS A 164 8.90 7.81 -17.09
N ASN A 165 8.84 7.97 -18.42
CA ASN A 165 7.74 8.60 -19.10
C ASN A 165 6.92 7.51 -19.77
N ASP A 166 6.02 6.90 -19.00
CA ASP A 166 5.10 5.91 -19.54
C ASP A 166 4.11 6.59 -20.48
N LEU A 167 3.93 5.97 -21.64
CA LEU A 167 3.07 6.44 -22.71
C LEU A 167 1.90 5.50 -22.88
N LEU A 168 0.73 6.08 -23.10
CA LEU A 168 -0.46 5.35 -23.50
C LEU A 168 -0.81 5.73 -24.94
N THR A 169 -1.03 4.71 -25.75
CA THR A 169 -1.41 4.86 -27.17
C THR A 169 -2.81 4.32 -27.35
N ILE A 170 -3.66 5.09 -28.02
CA ILE A 170 -5.02 4.68 -28.34
C ILE A 170 -5.27 4.84 -29.83
N ASN A 171 -5.85 3.79 -30.42
CA ASN A 171 -6.29 3.84 -31.79
C ASN A 171 -7.68 4.48 -31.87
N THR A 172 -7.72 5.78 -32.16
CA THR A 172 -8.96 6.56 -32.31
C THR A 172 -9.72 6.25 -33.59
N SER A 173 -9.09 5.61 -34.58
CA SER A 173 -9.71 5.27 -35.86
C SER A 173 -10.57 4.00 -35.79
N MET A 174 -10.53 3.26 -34.68
CA MET A 174 -11.42 2.12 -34.49
C MET A 174 -12.75 2.58 -33.93
N GLU A 175 -13.82 2.50 -34.72
CA GLU A 175 -15.17 2.85 -34.28
C GLU A 175 -15.82 1.77 -33.39
N ASN A 176 -15.41 0.51 -33.58
CA ASN A 176 -15.93 -0.66 -32.86
C ASN A 176 -15.23 -0.93 -31.51
N TRP A 177 -14.47 0.03 -30.98
CA TRP A 177 -13.72 -0.16 -29.74
C TRP A 177 -14.62 -0.51 -28.55
N ARG A 178 -15.87 -0.02 -28.54
CA ARG A 178 -16.86 -0.32 -27.50
C ARG A 178 -17.14 -1.81 -27.41
N ASP A 179 -17.35 -2.45 -28.57
CA ASP A 179 -17.66 -3.88 -28.64
C ASP A 179 -16.46 -4.71 -28.21
N ILE A 180 -15.24 -4.32 -28.62
CA ILE A 180 -14.00 -4.98 -28.20
C ILE A 180 -13.81 -4.92 -26.68
N VAL A 181 -14.07 -3.75 -26.07
CA VAL A 181 -13.99 -3.58 -24.61
C VAL A 181 -15.07 -4.41 -23.91
N GLU A 182 -16.30 -4.44 -24.42
CA GLU A 182 -17.39 -5.25 -23.87
C GLU A 182 -17.13 -6.75 -23.97
N GLU A 183 -16.65 -7.24 -25.11
CA GLU A 183 -16.23 -8.63 -25.30
C GLU A 183 -15.08 -9.00 -24.37
N GLY A 184 -14.08 -8.14 -24.27
CA GLY A 184 -12.98 -8.36 -23.34
C GLY A 184 -13.47 -8.39 -21.89
N VAL A 185 -14.35 -7.47 -21.46
CA VAL A 185 -14.92 -7.48 -20.10
C VAL A 185 -15.69 -8.77 -19.82
N LYS A 186 -16.43 -9.31 -20.81
CA LYS A 186 -17.11 -10.60 -20.70
C LYS A 186 -16.12 -11.75 -20.54
N GLY A 187 -14.98 -11.72 -21.23
CA GLY A 187 -13.93 -12.74 -21.11
C GLY A 187 -13.23 -12.79 -19.74
N PHE A 188 -13.33 -11.73 -18.94
CA PHE A 188 -12.77 -11.65 -17.58
C PHE A 188 -13.78 -11.89 -16.46
N ARG A 189 -15.07 -12.09 -16.77
CA ARG A 189 -16.13 -12.40 -15.80
C ARG A 189 -16.30 -13.90 -15.61
#